data_AF-E5A217-F1
#
_entry.id   AF-E5A217-F1
#
_cell.length_a   1.000
_cell.length_b   1.000
_cell.length_c   1.000
_cell.angle_alpha   90.00
_cell.angle_beta   90.00
_cell.angle_gamma   90.00
#
_symmetry.space_group_name_H-M   'P 1'
#
loop_
_entity.id
_entity.type
_entity.pdbx_description
1 polymer ?
#
loop_
_entity_poly.entity_id
_entity_poly.type
_entity_poly.pdbx_seq_one_letter_code
_entity_poly.pdbx_strand_id
1 'polypeptide(L)'
;MDSAMAPSRILDSHIHLWPGTATTSKHHGWMSEGHFFAKQHGIQDYLAVATPKPWGFIYVETDRYLPSPTPPLHGTENEAEQEERLENWAQQPLEELRFLRRIVEDKAQEGDGFQEGDVELMKGCVIWAPFPLAPALFKTFLRIAEGVAGPELWRRVVGFRYLLQGKAEGEVKRIVQSEAWIENMTSLASGREGKGWAFDVGVDTHRDGLEPLEAVGEMIQEVRRREKASGSGKAVRFVLSRFEISLIVLYTPRRCASWPMLPAFSTSALHLVCCCCCCCGYHALQRVNRHTTSESEATLQNDVAP
;
A
#
# COMPACT_ATOMS: atom_id res chain seq x y z
N MET A 1 -14.71 8.61 -41.11
CA MET A 1 -13.39 7.95 -41.17
C MET A 1 -12.79 8.10 -39.79
N ASP A 2 -12.99 7.10 -38.95
CA ASP A 2 -12.39 7.07 -37.62
C ASP A 2 -10.88 6.94 -37.82
N SER A 3 -10.17 8.02 -37.51
CA SER A 3 -8.73 7.97 -37.32
C SER A 3 -8.49 6.99 -36.19
N ALA A 4 -8.06 5.77 -36.53
CA ALA A 4 -7.65 4.77 -35.55
C ALA A 4 -6.54 5.40 -34.71
N MET A 5 -6.90 5.92 -33.54
CA MET A 5 -5.93 6.41 -32.58
C MET A 5 -4.97 5.26 -32.30
N ALA A 6 -3.67 5.51 -32.51
CA ALA A 6 -2.65 4.52 -32.21
C ALA A 6 -2.87 4.02 -30.77
N PRO A 7 -2.79 2.70 -30.51
CA PRO A 7 -3.03 2.17 -29.18
C PRO A 7 -2.14 2.90 -28.19
N SER A 8 -2.74 3.41 -27.11
CA SER A 8 -1.98 4.16 -26.12
C SER A 8 -0.86 3.26 -25.59
N ARG A 9 0.29 3.85 -25.29
CA ARG A 9 1.39 3.16 -24.61
C ARG A 9 1.42 3.51 -23.13
N ILE A 10 0.29 3.94 -22.58
CA ILE A 10 0.18 4.36 -21.18
C ILE A 10 -0.01 3.11 -20.33
N LEU A 11 0.95 2.85 -19.46
CA LEU A 11 0.80 1.90 -18.35
C LEU A 11 0.46 2.71 -17.11
N ASP A 12 -0.71 2.50 -16.54
CA ASP A 12 -1.05 3.09 -15.25
C ASP A 12 -0.37 2.30 -14.14
N SER A 13 0.68 2.87 -13.55
CA SER A 13 1.54 2.14 -12.62
C SER A 13 0.92 1.93 -11.25
N HIS A 14 -0.25 2.50 -10.96
CA HIS A 14 -0.86 2.42 -9.65
C HIS A 14 -2.37 2.66 -9.73
N ILE A 15 -3.15 1.59 -9.72
CA ILE A 15 -4.61 1.67 -9.54
C ILE A 15 -5.08 0.81 -8.37
N HIS A 16 -6.27 1.15 -7.88
CA HIS A 16 -6.98 0.39 -6.86
C HIS A 16 -8.33 -0.05 -7.42
N LEU A 17 -8.65 -1.33 -7.26
CA LEU A 17 -9.90 -1.93 -7.69
C LEU A 17 -10.45 -2.82 -6.57
N TRP A 18 -11.77 -2.92 -6.44
CA TRP A 18 -12.41 -3.84 -5.50
C TRP A 18 -13.83 -4.23 -5.98
N PRO A 19 -14.24 -5.48 -5.71
CA PRO A 19 -15.56 -5.97 -6.11
C PRO A 19 -16.67 -5.37 -5.25
N GLY A 20 -17.92 -5.54 -5.67
CA GLY A 20 -19.13 -5.17 -4.93
C GLY A 20 -19.30 -5.92 -3.61
N THR A 21 -18.63 -7.07 -3.44
CA THR A 21 -18.57 -7.79 -2.16
C THR A 21 -17.61 -7.16 -1.15
N ALA A 22 -16.86 -6.14 -1.56
CA ALA A 22 -15.79 -5.50 -0.79
C ALA A 22 -16.11 -4.03 -0.45
N THR A 23 -17.38 -3.67 -0.22
CA THR A 23 -17.80 -2.26 -0.17
C THR A 23 -18.25 -1.80 1.22
N THR A 24 -17.70 -2.40 2.29
CA THR A 24 -18.06 -2.05 3.68
C THR A 24 -16.84 -2.01 4.60
N SER A 25 -17.03 -1.45 5.79
CA SER A 25 -16.01 -1.36 6.86
C SER A 25 -15.45 -2.72 7.31
N LYS A 26 -16.20 -3.80 7.10
CA LYS A 26 -15.77 -5.18 7.39
C LYS A 26 -14.69 -5.70 6.43
N HIS A 27 -14.62 -5.11 5.24
CA HIS A 27 -13.70 -5.49 4.17
C HIS A 27 -12.52 -4.52 4.06
N HIS A 28 -12.77 -3.23 4.34
CA HIS A 28 -11.78 -2.17 4.40
C HIS A 28 -11.99 -1.34 5.67
N GLY A 29 -11.06 -1.36 6.61
CA GLY A 29 -11.25 -0.67 7.91
C GLY A 29 -11.42 0.85 7.78
N TRP A 30 -10.93 1.44 6.68
CA TRP A 30 -11.04 2.85 6.37
C TRP A 30 -12.36 3.25 5.68
N MET A 31 -13.18 2.28 5.25
CA MET A 31 -14.37 2.55 4.45
C MET A 31 -15.60 2.83 5.34
N SER A 32 -16.27 3.95 5.09
CA SER A 32 -17.53 4.32 5.77
C SER A 32 -18.74 4.02 4.89
N GLU A 33 -19.82 3.52 5.47
CA GLU A 33 -21.08 3.28 4.75
C GLU A 33 -21.65 4.59 4.15
N GLY A 34 -22.22 4.50 2.95
CA GLY A 34 -22.74 5.66 2.22
C GLY A 34 -21.67 6.57 1.59
N HIS A 35 -20.38 6.31 1.82
CA HIS A 35 -19.29 7.03 1.16
C HIS A 35 -19.24 6.70 -0.33
N PHE A 36 -18.76 7.63 -1.17
CA PHE A 36 -18.71 7.41 -2.63
C PHE A 36 -17.71 6.32 -3.05
N PHE A 37 -16.77 5.95 -2.17
CA PHE A 37 -15.88 4.78 -2.33
C PHE A 37 -16.52 3.47 -1.82
N ALA A 38 -17.64 3.53 -1.10
CA ALA A 38 -18.34 2.36 -0.57
C ALA A 38 -19.28 1.73 -1.61
N LYS A 39 -18.75 1.51 -2.82
CA LYS A 39 -19.40 0.81 -3.93
C LYS A 39 -18.34 0.06 -4.74
N GLN A 40 -18.76 -0.74 -5.72
CA GLN A 40 -17.82 -1.42 -6.61
C GLN A 40 -16.95 -0.40 -7.36
N HIS A 41 -15.67 -0.74 -7.52
CA HIS A 41 -14.74 -0.05 -8.42
C HIS A 41 -13.96 -1.10 -9.22
N GLY A 42 -14.47 -1.45 -10.40
CA GLY A 42 -13.92 -2.49 -11.27
C GLY A 42 -13.13 -1.95 -12.47
N ILE A 43 -12.63 -2.87 -13.31
CA ILE A 43 -11.93 -2.53 -14.55
C ILE A 43 -12.84 -1.75 -15.49
N GLN A 44 -14.12 -2.11 -15.58
CA GLN A 44 -15.08 -1.42 -16.45
C GLN A 44 -15.31 0.03 -16.00
N ASP A 45 -15.42 0.28 -14.69
CA ASP A 45 -15.53 1.65 -14.14
C ASP A 45 -14.29 2.48 -14.46
N TYR A 46 -13.10 1.88 -14.28
CA TYR A 46 -11.84 2.51 -14.60
C TYR A 46 -11.74 2.86 -16.09
N LEU A 47 -12.05 1.91 -16.97
CA LEU A 47 -12.04 2.15 -18.41
C LEU A 47 -13.05 3.25 -18.77
N ALA A 48 -14.26 3.26 -18.21
CA ALA A 48 -15.29 4.24 -18.53
C ALA A 48 -14.82 5.71 -18.35
N VAL A 49 -13.89 5.96 -17.44
CA VAL A 49 -13.34 7.30 -17.17
C VAL A 49 -11.94 7.54 -17.71
N ALA A 50 -11.15 6.49 -17.99
CA ALA A 50 -9.78 6.62 -18.45
C ALA A 50 -9.70 7.11 -19.91
N THR A 51 -9.15 8.32 -20.11
CA THR A 51 -8.91 8.91 -21.44
C THR A 51 -7.49 9.49 -21.51
N PRO A 52 -6.62 9.00 -22.42
CA PRO A 52 -6.85 7.86 -23.31
C PRO A 52 -6.94 6.53 -22.54
N LYS A 53 -7.56 5.51 -23.15
CA LYS A 53 -7.60 4.16 -22.57
C LYS A 53 -6.18 3.65 -22.39
N PRO A 54 -5.80 3.09 -21.23
CA PRO A 54 -4.45 2.61 -20.98
C PRO A 54 -4.18 1.30 -21.73
N TRP A 55 -2.91 1.04 -22.01
CA TRP A 55 -2.44 -0.27 -22.47
C TRP A 55 -2.59 -1.35 -21.39
N GLY A 56 -2.56 -0.92 -20.14
CA GLY A 56 -2.76 -1.77 -18.97
C GLY A 56 -2.45 -1.01 -17.70
N PHE A 57 -2.49 -1.73 -16.59
CA PHE A 57 -2.26 -1.18 -15.27
C PHE A 57 -1.47 -2.13 -14.37
N ILE A 58 -0.92 -1.57 -13.29
CA ILE A 58 -0.43 -2.30 -12.13
C ILE A 58 -1.44 -2.10 -11.00
N TYR A 59 -1.98 -3.20 -10.51
CA TYR A 59 -2.85 -3.20 -9.33
C TYR A 59 -2.01 -3.00 -8.07
N VAL A 60 -2.50 -2.19 -7.12
CA VAL A 60 -1.92 -2.07 -5.78
C VAL A 60 -3.00 -2.39 -4.75
N GLU A 61 -2.64 -3.19 -3.75
CA GLU A 61 -3.49 -3.56 -2.61
C GLU A 61 -4.23 -2.37 -1.99
N THR A 62 -5.40 -2.67 -1.42
CA THR A 62 -6.42 -1.67 -1.06
C THR A 62 -6.61 -1.49 0.46
N ASP A 63 -5.60 -1.84 1.25
CA ASP A 63 -5.59 -1.80 2.71
C ASP A 63 -6.82 -2.54 3.28
N ARG A 64 -6.87 -3.84 2.95
CA ARG A 64 -7.93 -4.75 3.40
C ARG A 64 -7.92 -4.87 4.92
N TYR A 65 -9.11 -4.98 5.50
CA TYR A 65 -9.29 -5.01 6.95
C TYR A 65 -8.49 -6.14 7.61
N LEU A 66 -7.85 -5.82 8.74
CA LEU A 66 -7.29 -6.80 9.67
C LEU A 66 -7.98 -6.65 11.02
N PRO A 67 -8.31 -7.75 11.71
CA PRO A 67 -8.96 -7.69 13.02
C PRO A 67 -8.03 -7.17 14.12
N SER A 68 -6.72 -7.25 13.91
CA SER A 68 -5.69 -6.79 14.84
C SER A 68 -4.37 -6.53 14.11
N PRO A 69 -3.44 -5.72 14.66
CA PRO A 69 -2.13 -5.48 14.05
C PRO A 69 -1.24 -6.73 13.95
N THR A 70 -1.47 -7.73 14.78
CA THR A 70 -0.73 -8.99 14.82
C THR A 70 -1.70 -10.17 14.90
N PRO A 71 -1.37 -11.33 14.31
CA PRO A 71 -2.19 -12.52 14.41
C PRO A 71 -2.27 -13.03 15.87
N PRO A 72 -3.39 -13.67 16.26
CA PRO A 72 -3.58 -14.21 17.60
C PRO A 72 -2.84 -15.56 17.77
N LEU A 73 -1.50 -15.47 17.85
CA LEU A 73 -0.60 -16.59 18.10
C LEU A 73 -0.06 -16.53 19.54
N HIS A 74 0.02 -17.68 20.20
CA HIS A 74 0.41 -17.85 21.60
C HIS A 74 1.77 -18.56 21.77
N GLY A 75 2.40 -19.01 20.69
CA GLY A 75 3.72 -19.62 20.66
C GLY A 75 3.73 -21.11 20.97
N THR A 76 2.57 -21.71 21.21
CA THR A 76 2.39 -23.16 21.42
C THR A 76 1.82 -23.85 20.18
N GLU A 77 1.42 -23.07 19.17
CA GLU A 77 0.81 -23.59 17.97
C GLU A 77 1.81 -24.39 17.12
N ASN A 78 1.37 -25.54 16.62
CA ASN A 78 2.10 -26.27 15.60
C ASN A 78 1.98 -25.55 14.23
N GLU A 79 2.75 -26.01 13.23
CA GLU A 79 2.78 -25.35 11.92
C GLU A 79 1.42 -25.24 11.24
N ALA A 80 0.56 -26.27 11.35
CA ALA A 80 -0.78 -26.26 10.74
C ALA A 80 -1.72 -25.29 11.46
N GLU A 81 -1.66 -25.23 12.79
CA GLU A 81 -2.43 -24.27 13.60
C GLU A 81 -1.99 -22.82 13.34
N GLN A 82 -0.68 -22.60 13.12
CA GLN A 82 -0.16 -21.29 12.75
C GLN A 82 -0.67 -20.85 11.37
N GLU A 83 -0.67 -21.77 10.40
CA GLU A 83 -1.19 -21.54 9.05
C GLU A 83 -2.68 -21.16 9.09
N GLU A 84 -3.51 -21.95 9.77
CA GLU A 84 -4.94 -21.69 9.93
C GLU A 84 -5.21 -20.33 10.61
N ARG A 85 -4.47 -19.99 11.67
CA ARG A 85 -4.63 -18.71 12.37
C ARG A 85 -4.19 -17.52 11.51
N LEU A 86 -3.13 -17.67 10.73
CA LEU A 86 -2.68 -16.65 9.79
C LEU A 86 -3.72 -16.44 8.67
N GLU A 87 -4.28 -17.52 8.12
CA GLU A 87 -5.36 -17.45 7.13
C GLU A 87 -6.60 -16.72 7.65
N ASN A 88 -7.04 -17.07 8.85
CA ASN A 88 -8.20 -16.45 9.49
C ASN A 88 -7.94 -14.98 9.84
N TRP A 89 -6.75 -14.64 10.34
CA TRP A 89 -6.38 -13.27 10.65
C TRP A 89 -6.26 -12.40 9.40
N ALA A 90 -5.65 -12.91 8.33
CA ALA A 90 -5.45 -12.21 7.06
C ALA A 90 -6.55 -12.49 6.03
N GLN A 91 -7.76 -12.86 6.48
CA GLN A 91 -8.85 -13.28 5.60
C GLN A 91 -9.14 -12.26 4.50
N GLN A 92 -9.23 -10.96 4.83
CA GLN A 92 -9.60 -9.93 3.85
C GLN A 92 -8.49 -9.61 2.82
N PRO A 93 -7.20 -9.54 3.19
CA PRO A 93 -6.10 -9.56 2.22
C PRO A 93 -6.11 -10.80 1.30
N LEU A 94 -6.42 -11.99 1.83
CA LEU A 94 -6.50 -13.20 1.02
C LEU A 94 -7.73 -13.21 0.08
N GLU A 95 -8.87 -12.65 0.49
CA GLU A 95 -10.02 -12.44 -0.39
C GLU A 95 -9.70 -11.49 -1.55
N GLU A 96 -8.86 -10.49 -1.33
CA GLU A 96 -8.37 -9.62 -2.41
C GLU A 96 -7.56 -10.42 -3.43
N LEU A 97 -6.70 -11.34 -2.99
CA LEU A 97 -5.99 -12.25 -3.90
C LEU A 97 -6.95 -13.16 -4.68
N ARG A 98 -8.02 -13.65 -4.05
CA ARG A 98 -9.06 -14.44 -4.74
C ARG A 98 -9.76 -13.63 -5.82
N PHE A 99 -10.03 -12.34 -5.57
CA PHE A 99 -10.57 -11.43 -6.58
C PHE A 99 -9.59 -11.21 -7.74
N LEU A 100 -8.33 -10.88 -7.45
CA LEU A 100 -7.31 -10.71 -8.48
C LEU A 100 -7.07 -11.99 -9.29
N ARG A 101 -7.20 -13.15 -8.65
CA ARG A 101 -7.09 -14.44 -9.32
C ARG A 101 -8.20 -14.63 -10.36
N ARG A 102 -9.43 -14.24 -10.02
CA ARG A 102 -10.54 -14.28 -10.99
C ARG A 102 -10.29 -13.39 -12.20
N ILE A 103 -9.66 -12.22 -12.01
CA ILE A 103 -9.25 -11.34 -13.12
C ILE A 103 -8.26 -12.06 -14.03
N VAL A 104 -7.20 -12.64 -13.48
CA VAL A 104 -6.14 -13.27 -14.32
C VAL A 104 -6.54 -14.58 -14.96
N GLU A 105 -7.51 -15.29 -14.37
CA GLU A 105 -8.05 -16.53 -14.91
C GLU A 105 -9.29 -16.30 -15.81
N ASP A 106 -9.68 -15.03 -16.03
CA ASP A 106 -10.84 -14.63 -16.82
C ASP A 106 -12.16 -15.26 -16.35
N LYS A 107 -12.35 -15.34 -15.03
CA LYS A 107 -13.50 -15.97 -14.35
C LYS A 107 -14.35 -14.93 -13.62
N ALA A 108 -14.86 -13.95 -14.37
CA ALA A 108 -15.69 -12.90 -13.81
C ALA A 108 -16.91 -13.45 -13.05
N GLN A 109 -17.18 -12.90 -11.88
CA GLN A 109 -18.41 -13.13 -11.12
C GLN A 109 -19.27 -11.87 -11.11
N GLU A 110 -20.57 -12.06 -10.82
CA GLU A 110 -21.46 -10.94 -10.56
C GLU A 110 -20.88 -10.08 -9.43
N GLY A 111 -20.79 -8.77 -9.66
CA GLY A 111 -20.20 -7.87 -8.70
C GLY A 111 -18.67 -7.74 -8.76
N ASP A 112 -17.96 -8.33 -9.72
CA ASP A 112 -16.51 -8.11 -9.86
C ASP A 112 -16.12 -6.83 -10.62
N GLY A 113 -16.98 -6.37 -11.54
CA GLY A 113 -16.74 -5.14 -12.31
C GLY A 113 -15.69 -5.29 -13.42
N PHE A 114 -15.44 -6.50 -13.91
CA PHE A 114 -14.68 -6.78 -15.13
C PHE A 114 -15.42 -7.80 -16.01
N GLN A 115 -15.04 -7.88 -17.28
CA GLN A 115 -15.62 -8.80 -18.27
C GLN A 115 -14.53 -9.64 -18.96
N GLU A 116 -14.95 -10.64 -19.73
CA GLU A 116 -14.04 -11.48 -20.52
C GLU A 116 -13.12 -10.62 -21.40
N GLY A 117 -11.82 -10.93 -21.38
CA GLY A 117 -10.79 -10.19 -22.12
C GLY A 117 -10.17 -8.99 -21.40
N ASP A 118 -10.74 -8.52 -20.29
CA ASP A 118 -10.11 -7.49 -19.45
C ASP A 118 -8.81 -7.99 -18.79
N VAL A 119 -8.63 -9.31 -18.71
CA VAL A 119 -7.45 -10.00 -18.14
C VAL A 119 -6.12 -9.47 -18.67
N GLU A 120 -6.07 -9.06 -19.93
CA GLU A 120 -4.85 -8.54 -20.56
C GLU A 120 -4.43 -7.18 -20.01
N LEU A 121 -5.34 -6.42 -19.38
CA LEU A 121 -5.04 -5.09 -18.86
C LEU A 121 -4.19 -5.14 -17.59
N MET A 122 -4.34 -6.15 -16.73
CA MET A 122 -3.55 -6.22 -15.49
C MET A 122 -2.14 -6.75 -15.76
N LYS A 123 -1.16 -5.85 -15.93
CA LYS A 123 0.23 -6.22 -16.28
C LYS A 123 1.04 -6.69 -15.08
N GLY A 124 0.59 -6.40 -13.87
CA GLY A 124 1.19 -6.84 -12.62
C GLY A 124 0.37 -6.41 -11.42
N CYS A 125 0.72 -6.93 -10.24
CA CYS A 125 0.12 -6.52 -8.99
C CYS A 125 1.17 -6.38 -7.87
N VAL A 126 0.91 -5.42 -6.98
CA VAL A 126 1.57 -5.23 -5.70
C VAL A 126 0.56 -5.65 -4.64
N ILE A 127 0.85 -6.73 -3.92
CA ILE A 127 -0.09 -7.32 -2.96
C ILE A 127 0.30 -6.97 -1.52
N TRP A 128 -0.64 -7.08 -0.59
CA TRP A 128 -0.34 -6.86 0.81
C TRP A 128 0.53 -8.00 1.39
N ALA A 129 1.47 -7.66 2.28
CA ALA A 129 2.16 -8.66 3.10
C ALA A 129 2.53 -8.13 4.51
N PRO A 130 2.56 -9.00 5.54
CA PRO A 130 2.73 -8.60 6.93
C PRO A 130 4.22 -8.52 7.34
N PHE A 131 4.96 -7.57 6.76
CA PHE A 131 6.39 -7.35 7.03
C PHE A 131 6.80 -7.23 8.50
N PRO A 132 5.96 -6.70 9.43
CA PRO A 132 6.33 -6.66 10.85
C PRO A 132 6.39 -8.02 11.55
N LEU A 133 5.87 -9.09 10.94
CA LEU A 133 5.88 -10.42 11.57
C LEU A 133 7.26 -11.06 11.58
N ALA A 134 7.47 -11.98 12.52
CA ALA A 134 8.69 -12.79 12.55
C ALA A 134 8.93 -13.48 11.19
N PRO A 135 10.19 -13.62 10.74
CA PRO A 135 10.52 -14.14 9.41
C PRO A 135 9.92 -15.51 9.07
N ALA A 136 9.78 -16.39 10.06
CA ALA A 136 9.12 -17.69 9.88
C ALA A 136 7.63 -17.52 9.52
N LEU A 137 6.90 -16.68 10.25
CA LEU A 137 5.48 -16.40 10.01
C LEU A 137 5.27 -15.63 8.70
N PHE A 138 6.17 -14.70 8.36
CA PHE A 138 6.14 -14.00 7.07
C PHE A 138 6.28 -14.99 5.91
N LYS A 139 7.23 -15.94 5.99
CA LYS A 139 7.38 -17.01 4.98
C LYS A 139 6.14 -17.90 4.90
N THR A 140 5.55 -18.27 6.03
CA THR A 140 4.29 -19.03 6.06
C THR A 140 3.17 -18.25 5.36
N PHE A 141 3.03 -16.95 5.65
CA PHE A 141 2.05 -16.10 4.97
C PHE A 141 2.30 -16.06 3.46
N LEU A 142 3.55 -15.91 3.00
CA LEU A 142 3.85 -15.91 1.56
C LEU A 142 3.46 -17.23 0.88
N ARG A 143 3.64 -18.38 1.54
CA ARG A 143 3.18 -19.69 1.05
C ARG A 143 1.66 -19.76 0.91
N ILE A 144 0.93 -19.28 1.93
CA ILE A 144 -0.54 -19.18 1.89
C ILE A 144 -0.96 -18.28 0.72
N ALA A 145 -0.38 -17.08 0.63
CA ALA A 145 -0.71 -16.09 -0.39
C ALA A 145 -0.44 -16.62 -1.80
N GLU A 146 0.68 -17.31 -2.02
CA GLU A 146 1.00 -17.99 -3.29
C GLU A 146 -0.02 -19.08 -3.63
N GLY A 147 -0.42 -19.90 -2.66
CA GLY A 147 -1.45 -20.93 -2.84
C GLY A 147 -2.82 -20.35 -3.22
N VAL A 148 -3.25 -19.27 -2.54
CA VAL A 148 -4.50 -18.57 -2.84
C VAL A 148 -4.44 -17.91 -4.21
N ALA A 149 -3.35 -17.20 -4.51
CA ALA A 149 -3.13 -16.52 -5.79
C ALA A 149 -3.12 -17.51 -6.97
N GLY A 150 -2.57 -18.70 -6.77
CA GLY A 150 -2.35 -19.65 -7.85
C GLY A 150 -1.26 -19.19 -8.83
N PRO A 151 -0.84 -20.07 -9.75
CA PRO A 151 0.34 -19.84 -10.57
C PRO A 151 0.19 -18.67 -11.54
N GLU A 152 -1.02 -18.39 -12.05
CA GLU A 152 -1.26 -17.31 -13.01
C GLU A 152 -1.12 -15.92 -12.36
N LEU A 153 -1.73 -15.71 -11.19
CA LEU A 153 -1.63 -14.44 -10.48
C LEU A 153 -0.25 -14.26 -9.88
N TRP A 154 0.32 -15.32 -9.29
CA TRP A 154 1.61 -15.23 -8.61
C TRP A 154 2.75 -14.79 -9.55
N ARG A 155 2.73 -15.23 -10.83
CA ARG A 155 3.69 -14.75 -11.83
C ARG A 155 3.56 -13.26 -12.14
N ARG A 156 2.38 -12.68 -11.92
CA ARG A 156 2.10 -11.24 -12.07
C ARG A 156 2.38 -10.43 -10.80
N VAL A 157 2.67 -11.07 -9.65
CA VAL A 157 3.10 -10.36 -8.43
C VAL A 157 4.48 -9.75 -8.66
N VAL A 158 4.52 -8.43 -8.77
CA VAL A 158 5.76 -7.66 -8.99
C VAL A 158 6.34 -7.08 -7.72
N GLY A 159 5.55 -7.02 -6.64
CA GLY A 159 6.00 -6.53 -5.35
C GLY A 159 4.97 -6.65 -4.25
N PHE A 160 5.29 -6.05 -3.12
CA PHE A 160 4.43 -6.01 -1.95
C PHE A 160 4.27 -4.60 -1.41
N ARG A 161 3.19 -4.38 -0.66
CA ARG A 161 2.95 -3.14 0.08
C ARG A 161 2.53 -3.46 1.51
N TYR A 162 2.90 -2.56 2.41
CA TYR A 162 2.37 -2.48 3.76
C TYR A 162 2.09 -1.02 4.08
N LEU A 163 0.89 -0.72 4.56
CA LEU A 163 0.47 0.66 4.75
C LEU A 163 1.20 1.32 5.93
N LEU A 164 2.13 2.23 5.64
CA LEU A 164 2.87 3.01 6.64
C LEU A 164 2.19 4.35 6.96
N GLN A 165 1.39 4.88 6.03
CA GLN A 165 0.65 6.11 6.23
C GLN A 165 -0.40 5.95 7.36
N GLY A 166 -0.54 6.97 8.20
CA GLY A 166 -1.66 7.12 9.14
C GLY A 166 -1.49 6.34 10.44
N LYS A 167 -0.26 5.90 10.69
CA LYS A 167 0.17 5.29 11.94
C LYS A 167 0.39 6.38 12.99
N ALA A 168 0.43 5.98 14.26
CA ALA A 168 0.71 6.91 15.34
C ALA A 168 2.14 7.48 15.25
N GLU A 169 2.38 8.62 15.89
CA GLU A 169 3.71 9.23 15.96
C GLU A 169 4.77 8.24 16.48
N GLY A 170 5.92 8.15 15.81
CA GLY A 170 6.98 7.19 16.12
C GLY A 170 6.69 5.73 15.77
N GLU A 171 5.46 5.37 15.39
CA GLU A 171 5.10 3.99 15.11
C GLU A 171 5.74 3.48 13.82
N VAL A 172 5.76 4.31 12.76
CA VAL A 172 6.42 3.96 11.49
C VAL A 172 7.88 3.65 11.74
N LYS A 173 8.60 4.54 12.44
CA LYS A 173 10.00 4.37 12.78
C LYS A 173 10.25 3.07 13.53
N ARG A 174 9.47 2.79 14.58
CA ARG A 174 9.56 1.54 15.34
C ARG A 174 9.35 0.30 14.46
N ILE A 175 8.40 0.33 13.53
CA ILE A 175 8.11 -0.79 12.64
C ILE A 175 9.26 -1.02 11.65
N VAL A 176 9.65 0.02 10.90
CA VAL A 176 10.58 -0.12 9.76
C VAL A 176 12.02 -0.34 10.20
N GLN A 177 12.35 0.00 11.45
CA GLN A 177 13.67 -0.26 12.05
C GLN A 177 13.74 -1.61 12.80
N SER A 178 12.65 -2.36 12.88
CA SER A 178 12.66 -3.67 13.56
C SER A 178 13.46 -4.72 12.77
N GLU A 179 14.12 -5.64 13.48
CA GLU A 179 14.88 -6.73 12.85
C GLU A 179 14.01 -7.60 11.94
N ALA A 180 12.79 -7.92 12.38
CA ALA A 180 11.83 -8.68 11.59
C ALA A 180 11.51 -7.99 10.26
N TRP A 181 11.25 -6.68 10.29
CA TRP A 181 10.99 -5.89 9.09
C TRP A 181 12.18 -5.91 8.13
N ILE A 182 13.39 -5.63 8.63
CA ILE A 182 14.60 -5.55 7.80
C ILE A 182 14.94 -6.91 7.19
N GLU A 183 14.81 -8.00 7.95
CA GLU A 183 15.05 -9.36 7.44
C GLU A 183 14.03 -9.73 6.35
N ASN A 184 12.75 -9.50 6.60
CA ASN A 184 11.68 -9.75 5.62
C ASN A 184 11.87 -8.92 4.36
N MET A 185 12.22 -7.64 4.50
CA MET A 185 12.53 -6.75 3.37
C MET A 185 13.70 -7.31 2.56
N THR A 186 14.82 -7.64 3.21
CA THR A 186 16.02 -8.16 2.55
C THR A 186 15.72 -9.47 1.79
N SER A 187 14.81 -10.30 2.31
CA SER A 187 14.41 -11.55 1.66
C SER A 187 13.80 -11.35 0.27
N LEU A 188 13.18 -10.18 0.01
CA LEU A 188 12.56 -9.87 -1.28
C LEU A 188 13.56 -9.83 -2.44
N ALA A 189 14.85 -9.59 -2.18
CA ALA A 189 15.90 -9.55 -3.20
C ALA A 189 16.06 -10.90 -3.93
N SER A 190 15.72 -12.01 -3.28
CA SER A 190 15.80 -13.36 -3.86
C SER A 190 14.53 -13.80 -4.60
N GLY A 191 13.44 -13.03 -4.49
CA GLY A 191 12.16 -13.32 -5.12
C GLY A 191 12.19 -13.33 -6.65
N ARG A 192 11.13 -13.88 -7.25
CA ARG A 192 10.92 -13.95 -8.71
C ARG A 192 12.11 -14.52 -9.48
N GLU A 193 12.54 -15.73 -9.10
CA GLU A 193 13.69 -16.41 -9.71
C GLU A 193 14.98 -15.56 -9.67
N GLY A 194 15.13 -14.75 -8.61
CA GLY A 194 16.28 -13.87 -8.43
C GLY A 194 16.20 -12.52 -9.15
N LYS A 195 15.07 -12.18 -9.78
CA LYS A 195 14.83 -10.81 -10.31
C LYS A 195 14.55 -9.81 -9.19
N GLY A 196 14.19 -10.28 -8.00
CA GLY A 196 13.78 -9.47 -6.85
C GLY A 196 12.34 -8.95 -6.97
N TRP A 197 11.65 -8.86 -5.85
CA TRP A 197 10.37 -8.15 -5.74
C TRP A 197 10.59 -6.65 -5.49
N ALA A 198 9.57 -5.85 -5.83
CA ALA A 198 9.48 -4.47 -5.40
C ALA A 198 8.81 -4.36 -4.02
N PHE A 199 9.09 -3.27 -3.31
CA PHE A 199 8.34 -2.83 -2.15
C PHE A 199 7.78 -1.43 -2.43
N ASP A 200 6.45 -1.31 -2.39
CA ASP A 200 5.74 -0.05 -2.54
C ASP A 200 5.69 0.69 -1.20
N VAL A 201 6.31 1.86 -1.18
CA VAL A 201 6.41 2.74 -0.03
C VAL A 201 5.31 3.78 -0.13
N GLY A 202 4.27 3.64 0.69
CA GLY A 202 3.24 4.67 0.87
C GLY A 202 3.40 5.38 2.21
N VAL A 203 3.95 6.60 2.19
CA VAL A 203 4.01 7.53 3.32
C VAL A 203 3.31 8.83 2.93
N ASP A 204 2.62 9.48 3.87
CA ASP A 204 1.90 10.74 3.63
C ASP A 204 2.55 11.85 4.47
N THR A 205 3.44 12.64 3.85
CA THR A 205 4.14 13.71 4.57
C THR A 205 3.24 14.89 4.92
N HIS A 206 2.09 15.04 4.25
CA HIS A 206 1.15 16.10 4.54
C HIS A 206 0.35 15.78 5.82
N ARG A 207 -0.05 14.52 6.00
CA ARG A 207 -0.76 14.07 7.21
C ARG A 207 0.18 13.72 8.36
N ASP A 208 1.24 12.96 8.07
CA ASP A 208 2.04 12.28 9.08
C ASP A 208 3.39 12.99 9.35
N GLY A 209 3.68 14.08 8.64
CA GLY A 209 4.93 14.83 8.75
C GLY A 209 6.12 14.13 8.08
N LEU A 210 7.34 14.64 8.32
CA LEU A 210 8.56 14.13 7.67
C LEU A 210 9.16 12.90 8.36
N GLU A 211 8.82 12.63 9.62
CA GLU A 211 9.42 11.56 10.43
C GLU A 211 9.25 10.16 9.79
N PRO A 212 8.07 9.76 9.28
CA PRO A 212 7.92 8.50 8.54
C PRO A 212 8.82 8.39 7.30
N LEU A 213 9.01 9.49 6.57
CA LEU A 213 9.83 9.52 5.38
C LEU A 213 11.31 9.36 5.72
N GLU A 214 11.78 10.06 6.75
CA GLU A 214 13.16 9.92 7.26
C GLU A 214 13.43 8.49 7.73
N ALA A 215 12.51 7.91 8.51
CA ALA A 215 12.61 6.53 8.98
C ALA A 215 12.67 5.51 7.84
N VAL A 216 11.89 5.71 6.77
CA VAL A 216 11.98 4.88 5.56
C VAL A 216 13.34 5.04 4.88
N GLY A 217 13.88 6.27 4.82
CA GLY A 217 15.22 6.52 4.28
C GLY A 217 16.31 5.74 5.02
N GLU A 218 16.27 5.75 6.35
CA GLU A 218 17.18 4.97 7.20
C GLU A 218 16.99 3.45 7.00
N MET A 219 15.74 2.98 6.93
CA MET A 219 15.43 1.58 6.65
C MET A 219 16.03 1.12 5.31
N ILE A 220 15.87 1.92 4.24
CA ILE A 220 16.44 1.61 2.93
C ILE A 220 17.98 1.52 3.02
N GLN A 221 18.63 2.43 3.74
CA GLN A 221 20.09 2.38 3.94
C GLN A 221 20.53 1.08 4.63
N GLU A 222 19.81 0.66 5.66
CA GLU A 222 20.10 -0.58 6.38
C GLU A 222 19.88 -1.82 5.51
N VAL A 223 18.79 -1.88 4.74
CA VAL A 223 18.55 -2.97 3.76
C VAL A 223 19.70 -3.03 2.75
N ARG A 224 20.12 -1.88 2.20
CA ARG A 224 21.25 -1.80 1.26
C ARG A 224 22.56 -2.26 1.88
N ARG A 225 22.78 -2.01 3.19
CA ARG A 225 23.95 -2.52 3.92
C ARG A 225 23.93 -4.05 4.00
N ARG A 226 22.79 -4.66 4.34
CA ARG A 226 22.65 -6.13 4.42
C ARG A 226 22.77 -6.81 3.05
N GLU A 227 22.17 -6.23 2.02
CA GLU A 227 22.31 -6.73 0.64
C GLU A 227 23.77 -6.73 0.18
N LYS A 228 24.53 -5.66 0.45
CA LYS A 228 25.97 -5.61 0.17
C LYS A 228 26.75 -6.68 0.92
N ALA A 229 26.45 -6.88 2.21
CA ALA A 229 27.09 -7.91 3.03
C ALA A 229 26.79 -9.33 2.53
N SER A 230 25.62 -9.56 1.92
CA SER A 230 25.25 -10.85 1.34
C SER A 230 26.02 -11.21 0.06
N GLY A 231 26.60 -10.23 -0.64
CA GLY A 231 27.32 -10.42 -1.90
C GLY A 231 26.46 -10.90 -3.08
N SER A 232 25.13 -10.95 -2.94
CA SER A 232 24.24 -11.54 -3.95
C SER A 232 24.13 -10.76 -5.27
N GLY A 233 24.52 -9.48 -5.27
CA GLY A 233 24.33 -8.55 -6.41
C GLY A 233 22.87 -8.24 -6.72
N LYS A 234 21.92 -8.81 -5.96
CA LYS A 234 20.48 -8.61 -6.09
C LYS A 234 20.01 -7.60 -5.05
N ALA A 235 19.00 -6.82 -5.41
CA ALA A 235 18.49 -5.76 -4.55
C ALA A 235 16.97 -5.66 -4.66
N VAL A 236 16.33 -5.36 -3.53
CA VAL A 236 14.92 -4.95 -3.46
C VAL A 236 14.74 -3.64 -4.20
N ARG A 237 13.68 -3.53 -5.01
CA ARG A 237 13.32 -2.25 -5.65
C ARG A 237 12.33 -1.51 -4.76
N PHE A 238 12.66 -0.31 -4.31
CA PHE A 238 11.71 0.52 -3.58
C PHE A 238 11.00 1.45 -4.58
N VAL A 239 9.67 1.45 -4.54
CA VAL A 239 8.82 2.37 -5.31
C VAL A 239 8.22 3.36 -4.33
N LEU A 240 8.57 4.64 -4.45
CA LEU A 240 7.99 5.70 -3.63
C LEU A 240 6.67 6.14 -4.26
N SER A 241 5.56 5.69 -3.70
CA SER A 241 4.24 5.95 -4.23
C SER A 241 3.61 7.17 -3.58
N ARG A 242 2.95 7.99 -4.41
CA ARG A 242 2.20 9.19 -3.97
C ARG A 242 3.04 10.13 -3.09
N PHE A 243 4.20 10.51 -3.60
CA PHE A 243 5.07 11.51 -2.99
C PHE A 243 4.44 12.90 -3.10
N GLU A 244 3.49 13.21 -2.22
CA GLU A 244 2.95 14.56 -2.04
C GLU A 244 3.96 15.41 -1.24
N ILE A 245 5.17 15.59 -1.80
CA ILE A 245 5.93 16.79 -1.45
C ILE A 245 5.09 17.94 -2.01
N SER A 246 4.47 18.72 -1.12
CA SER A 246 4.20 20.13 -1.40
C SER A 246 5.48 20.70 -1.99
N LEU A 247 5.50 20.92 -3.30
CA LEU A 247 6.62 21.44 -4.06
C LEU A 247 7.36 22.44 -3.17
N ILE A 248 8.49 22.02 -2.56
CA ILE A 248 9.47 23.00 -2.15
C ILE A 248 9.94 23.51 -3.49
N VAL A 249 9.27 24.57 -3.95
CA VAL A 249 9.85 25.51 -4.88
C VAL A 249 11.14 25.89 -4.19
N LEU A 250 12.22 25.21 -4.53
CA LEU A 250 13.56 25.76 -4.39
C LEU A 250 13.54 26.94 -5.34
N TYR A 251 12.99 28.05 -4.84
CA TYR A 251 13.25 29.36 -5.36
C TYR A 251 14.75 29.50 -5.13
N THR A 252 15.56 29.16 -6.13
CA THR A 252 16.96 29.57 -6.14
C THR A 252 16.90 31.09 -6.29
N PRO A 253 17.17 31.89 -5.25
CA PRO A 253 17.51 33.27 -5.51
C PRO A 253 18.86 33.20 -6.22
N ARG A 254 18.97 33.90 -7.35
CA ARG A 254 20.27 34.07 -7.99
C ARG A 254 21.30 34.51 -6.95
N ARG A 255 22.37 33.70 -6.85
CA ARG A 255 23.72 34.01 -6.36
C ARG A 255 23.83 35.22 -5.42
N CYS A 256 24.10 34.96 -4.15
CA CYS A 256 25.11 35.71 -3.40
C CYS A 256 25.76 34.80 -2.35
N ALA A 257 27.01 35.13 -2.04
CA ALA A 257 28.07 34.23 -1.61
C ALA A 257 27.97 33.66 -0.16
N SER A 258 28.70 32.56 0.00
CA SER A 258 29.42 32.06 1.20
C SER A 258 28.63 31.56 2.40
N TRP A 259 28.36 30.25 2.47
CA TRP A 259 28.30 29.42 3.70
C TRP A 259 28.76 27.98 3.39
N PRO A 260 29.35 27.23 4.36
CA PRO A 260 30.16 26.03 4.10
C PRO A 260 29.34 24.75 3.86
N MET A 261 29.98 23.82 3.13
CA MET A 261 29.45 22.54 2.63
C MET A 261 28.82 21.64 3.70
N LEU A 262 27.63 21.11 3.40
CA LEU A 262 27.18 19.79 3.85
C LEU A 262 27.49 18.74 2.75
N PRO A 263 27.76 17.47 3.11
CA PRO A 263 28.26 16.48 2.17
C PRO A 263 27.20 16.06 1.13
N ALA A 264 27.67 15.94 -0.11
CA ALA A 264 26.88 15.59 -1.28
C ALA A 264 26.23 14.20 -1.15
N PHE A 265 24.90 14.15 -1.34
CA PHE A 265 24.22 12.89 -1.67
C PHE A 265 24.62 12.45 -3.07
N SER A 266 25.29 11.30 -3.15
CA SER A 266 25.67 10.64 -4.40
C SER A 266 24.43 10.20 -5.17
N THR A 267 24.34 10.62 -6.42
CA THR A 267 23.30 10.23 -7.37
C THR A 267 23.39 8.74 -7.67
N SER A 268 22.37 7.99 -7.27
CA SER A 268 22.12 6.64 -7.77
C SER A 268 20.64 6.48 -8.02
N ALA A 269 20.27 6.71 -9.28
CA ALA A 269 19.03 6.35 -9.98
C ALA A 269 17.77 6.17 -9.11
N LEU A 270 17.18 7.29 -8.71
CA LEU A 270 15.77 7.35 -8.33
C LEU A 270 14.94 7.43 -9.62
N HIS A 271 14.16 6.41 -9.95
CA HIS A 271 13.10 6.55 -10.95
C HIS A 271 11.83 6.97 -10.22
N LEU A 272 11.50 8.26 -10.32
CA LEU A 272 10.30 8.84 -9.74
C LEU A 272 9.17 8.73 -10.76
N VAL A 273 8.05 8.09 -10.41
CA VAL A 273 6.81 8.10 -11.18
C VAL A 273 5.74 8.75 -10.29
N CYS A 274 5.22 9.90 -10.72
CA CYS A 274 4.20 10.64 -10.00
C CYS A 274 2.82 10.31 -10.61
N CYS A 275 1.87 9.85 -9.78
CA CYS A 275 0.49 9.60 -10.18
C CYS A 275 -0.47 10.34 -9.22
N CYS A 276 -1.24 11.29 -9.74
CA CYS A 276 -2.24 12.06 -9.01
C CYS A 276 -3.61 11.40 -9.15
N CYS A 277 -4.20 10.91 -8.04
CA CYS A 277 -5.64 10.63 -7.95
C CYS A 277 -6.18 10.66 -6.48
N CYS A 278 -6.93 11.72 -6.18
CA CYS A 278 -8.21 11.81 -5.42
C CYS A 278 -8.44 11.24 -4.01
N CYS A 279 -7.49 10.71 -3.22
CA CYS A 279 -7.82 10.33 -1.83
C CYS A 279 -7.75 11.47 -0.79
N CYS A 280 -7.22 12.66 -1.13
CA CYS A 280 -6.91 13.71 -0.14
C CYS A 280 -8.10 14.53 0.39
N GLY A 281 -9.34 14.25 -0.03
CA GLY A 281 -10.51 15.03 0.40
C GLY A 281 -10.98 14.79 1.84
N TYR A 282 -10.58 13.71 2.51
CA TYR A 282 -11.39 13.18 3.62
C TYR A 282 -11.00 13.62 5.04
N HIS A 283 -9.74 13.98 5.34
CA HIS A 283 -9.35 14.28 6.74
C HIS A 283 -9.28 15.76 7.13
N ALA A 284 -9.38 16.70 6.18
CA ALA A 284 -9.50 18.12 6.50
C ALA A 284 -10.79 18.45 7.29
N LEU A 285 -11.85 17.64 7.13
CA LEU A 285 -13.15 17.81 7.80
C LEU A 285 -13.17 17.31 9.26
N GLN A 286 -12.26 16.43 9.68
CA GLN A 286 -12.25 15.93 11.06
C GLN A 286 -11.66 16.93 12.08
N ARG A 287 -10.92 17.95 11.64
CA ARG A 287 -10.46 19.04 12.53
C ARG A 287 -11.55 20.05 12.87
N VAL A 288 -12.57 20.22 12.03
CA VAL A 288 -13.64 21.20 12.29
C VAL A 288 -14.61 20.68 13.37
N ASN A 289 -14.88 19.38 13.43
CA ASN A 289 -15.84 18.81 14.40
C ASN A 289 -15.28 18.56 15.82
N ARG A 290 -13.97 18.74 16.07
CA ARG A 290 -13.40 18.63 17.44
C ARG A 290 -13.30 19.96 18.19
N HIS A 291 -13.72 21.08 17.58
CA HIS A 291 -13.71 22.40 18.24
C HIS A 291 -15.10 22.96 18.53
N THR A 292 -16.17 22.22 18.27
CA THR A 292 -17.56 22.68 18.48
C THR A 292 -18.33 21.93 19.54
N THR A 293 -17.72 20.99 20.29
CA THR A 293 -18.44 20.19 21.31
C THR A 293 -17.77 20.18 22.69
N SER A 294 -16.93 21.17 23.04
CA SER A 294 -16.36 21.29 24.39
C SER A 294 -16.79 22.53 25.18
N GLU A 295 -17.80 23.28 24.71
CA GLU A 295 -18.32 24.46 25.42
C GLU A 295 -19.86 24.47 25.42
N SER A 296 -20.51 23.50 26.07
CA SER A 296 -21.93 23.66 26.45
C SER A 296 -22.43 22.80 27.62
N GLU A 297 -21.56 22.17 28.40
CA GLU A 297 -21.98 21.40 29.59
C GLU A 297 -21.15 21.76 30.82
N ALA A 298 -21.30 23.01 31.26
CA ALA A 298 -20.96 23.40 32.61
C ALA A 298 -21.82 24.61 32.98
N THR A 299 -22.98 24.37 33.58
CA THR A 299 -23.66 25.16 34.62
C THR A 299 -25.12 24.69 34.65
N LEU A 300 -25.52 23.94 35.69
CA LEU A 300 -26.86 23.95 36.31
C LEU A 300 -27.02 22.71 37.20
N GLN A 301 -26.48 22.78 38.41
CA GLN A 301 -26.98 22.00 39.53
C GLN A 301 -26.52 22.69 40.81
N ASN A 302 -27.41 23.51 41.37
CA ASN A 302 -27.68 23.56 42.80
C ASN A 302 -28.93 24.41 43.06
N ASP A 303 -29.73 23.86 43.97
CA ASP A 303 -30.61 24.55 44.90
C ASP A 303 -32.14 24.59 44.66
N VAL A 304 -32.74 23.61 45.37
CA VAL A 304 -33.79 23.77 46.40
C VAL A 304 -35.23 23.47 45.95
N ALA A 305 -35.70 22.32 46.42
CA ALA A 305 -37.07 22.12 46.90
C ALA A 305 -37.05 22.23 48.45
N PRO A 306 -38.17 22.55 49.13
CA PRO A 306 -39.55 22.67 48.65
C PRO A 306 -40.07 24.10 48.53
#